data_AF-A0A060C1C9-F1
#
_entry.id   AF-A0A060C1C9-F1
#
_cell.length_a   1.000
_cell.length_b   1.000
_cell.length_c   1.000
_cell.angle_alpha   90.00
_cell.angle_beta   90.00
_cell.angle_gamma   90.00
#
_symmetry.space_group_name_H-M   'P 1'
#
loop_
_entity.id
_entity.type
_entity.pdbx_description
1 polymer ?
#
loop_
_entity_poly.entity_id
_entity_poly.type
_entity_poly.pdbx_seq_one_letter_code
_entity_poly.pdbx_strand_id
1 'polypeptide(L)'
;GDRAFEYYSKIAPAFIEDISDIHKTEPYVYSQMIAGKDARFFGQAKNSWLTGTAAWNFVAVSQFILGIKPSFDGLKIDPCIPHDMREYTVERHFRDADYVITVLNPDGVCKGVSVTEVDGSKIDGNIVPAFSDG
;
A
#
# COMPACT_ATOMS: atom_id res chain seq x y z
N GLY A 1 7.10 8.39 1.57
CA GLY A 1 6.48 7.70 2.70
C GLY A 1 5.41 8.50 3.39
N ASP A 2 5.83 9.30 4.36
CA ASP A 2 4.97 9.83 5.42
C ASP A 2 3.66 10.45 4.91
N ARG A 3 3.74 11.47 4.05
CA ARG A 3 2.54 12.14 3.51
C ARG A 3 1.61 11.22 2.71
N ALA A 4 2.16 10.25 1.99
CA ALA A 4 1.33 9.32 1.21
C ALA A 4 0.55 8.39 2.14
N PHE A 5 1.21 7.89 3.18
CA PHE A 5 0.57 7.05 4.18
C PHE A 5 -0.41 7.83 5.07
N GLU A 6 -0.10 9.09 5.40
CA GLU A 6 -1.01 10.00 6.11
C GLU A 6 -2.33 10.19 5.34
N TYR A 7 -2.28 10.36 4.01
CA TYR A 7 -3.51 10.47 3.22
C TYR A 7 -4.26 9.14 3.10
N TYR A 8 -3.53 8.02 2.98
CA TYR A 8 -4.13 6.69 2.98
C TYR A 8 -4.88 6.42 4.29
N SER A 9 -4.24 6.67 5.45
CA SER A 9 -4.83 6.41 6.76
C SER A 9 -6.02 7.30 7.09
N LYS A 10 -6.08 8.53 6.55
CA LYS A 10 -7.25 9.42 6.70
C LYS A 10 -8.55 8.87 6.09
N ILE A 11 -8.48 7.88 5.20
CA ILE A 11 -9.66 7.33 4.51
C ILE A 11 -9.77 5.80 4.57
N ALA A 12 -8.72 5.10 5.01
CA ALA A 12 -8.72 3.66 5.15
C ALA A 12 -9.61 3.23 6.33
N PRO A 13 -10.57 2.30 6.14
CA PRO A 13 -11.60 1.99 7.16
C PRO A 13 -11.02 1.64 8.54
N ALA A 14 -9.98 0.80 8.57
CA ALA A 14 -9.32 0.38 9.81
C ALA A 14 -8.70 1.53 10.62
N PHE A 15 -8.37 2.66 10.00
CA PHE A 15 -7.78 3.82 10.66
C PHE A 15 -8.82 4.83 11.15
N ILE A 16 -10.09 4.65 10.78
CA ILE A 16 -11.19 5.56 11.12
C ILE A 16 -12.32 4.85 11.86
N GLU A 17 -12.12 3.60 12.29
CA GLU A 17 -13.10 2.82 13.06
C GLU A 17 -13.51 3.55 14.36
N ASP A 18 -12.55 4.18 15.05
CA ASP A 18 -12.80 4.93 16.29
C ASP A 18 -13.72 6.15 16.11
N ILE A 19 -13.93 6.61 14.87
CA ILE A 19 -14.84 7.73 14.54
C ILE A 19 -16.09 7.26 13.79
N SER A 20 -16.49 5.99 13.94
CA SER A 20 -17.69 5.41 13.30
C SER A 20 -18.96 6.24 13.50
N ASP A 21 -19.12 6.87 14.68
CA ASP A 21 -20.25 7.76 14.96
C ASP A 21 -20.33 8.99 14.04
N ILE A 22 -19.16 9.46 13.56
CA ILE A 22 -19.02 10.52 12.57
C ILE A 22 -19.13 9.93 11.16
N HIS A 23 -18.45 8.81 10.88
CA HIS A 23 -18.38 8.22 9.54
C HIS A 23 -19.73 7.70 9.03
N LYS A 24 -20.59 7.16 9.93
CA LYS A 24 -21.96 6.66 9.67
C LYS A 24 -22.13 5.45 8.75
N THR A 25 -21.11 5.04 8.00
CA THR A 25 -21.13 3.80 7.19
C THR A 25 -20.25 2.71 7.81
N GLU A 26 -20.21 1.54 7.19
CA GLU A 26 -19.48 0.36 7.64
C GLU A 26 -17.97 0.65 7.88
N PRO A 27 -17.39 0.28 9.04
CA PRO A 27 -16.01 0.61 9.40
C PRO A 27 -14.95 -0.33 8.80
N TYR A 28 -15.35 -1.22 7.88
CA TYR A 28 -14.48 -2.23 7.29
C TYR A 28 -14.44 -2.19 5.75
N VAL A 29 -15.15 -1.25 5.12
CA VAL A 29 -15.12 -1.01 3.67
C VAL A 29 -15.07 0.48 3.35
N TYR A 30 -14.55 0.80 2.17
CA TYR A 30 -14.54 2.18 1.68
C TYR A 30 -15.95 2.66 1.28
N SER A 31 -16.15 3.98 1.40
CA SER A 31 -17.30 4.70 0.87
C SER A 31 -16.91 5.59 -0.30
N GLN A 32 -17.85 5.83 -1.22
CA GLN A 32 -17.60 6.67 -2.41
C GLN A 32 -17.33 8.14 -2.06
N MET A 33 -17.98 8.66 -1.02
CA MET A 33 -17.86 10.06 -0.63
C MET A 33 -17.94 10.22 0.88
N ILE A 34 -17.09 11.10 1.41
CA ILE A 34 -17.12 11.62 2.77
C ILE A 34 -17.36 13.13 2.66
N ALA A 35 -18.34 13.65 3.40
CA ALA A 35 -18.71 15.05 3.33
C ALA A 35 -17.52 15.96 3.67
N GLY A 36 -17.19 16.87 2.74
CA GLY A 36 -16.05 17.79 2.83
C GLY A 36 -16.26 18.95 3.81
N LYS A 37 -15.19 19.70 4.07
CA LYS A 37 -15.09 20.72 5.14
C LYS A 37 -16.18 21.81 5.12
N ASP A 38 -16.76 22.08 3.96
CA ASP A 38 -17.78 23.12 3.79
C ASP A 38 -19.21 22.59 4.09
N ALA A 39 -19.36 21.28 4.30
CA ALA A 39 -20.65 20.65 4.58
C ALA A 39 -20.98 20.68 6.08
N ARG A 40 -22.26 20.92 6.41
CA ARG A 40 -22.78 20.84 7.79
C ARG A 40 -22.46 19.50 8.47
N PHE A 41 -22.42 18.42 7.70
CA PHE A 41 -22.19 17.06 8.17
C PHE A 41 -20.77 16.55 7.83
N PHE A 42 -19.76 17.41 7.99
CA PHE A 42 -18.36 17.07 7.75
C PHE A 42 -17.98 15.70 8.35
N GLY A 43 -17.32 14.85 7.56
CA GLY A 43 -16.89 13.51 7.98
C GLY A 43 -17.93 12.39 7.80
N GLN A 44 -19.21 12.70 7.56
CA GLN A 44 -20.22 11.67 7.27
C GLN A 44 -20.06 11.10 5.87
N ALA A 45 -19.95 9.78 5.78
CA ALA A 45 -19.85 9.06 4.53
C ALA A 45 -21.23 8.71 3.94
N LYS A 46 -21.24 8.48 2.62
CA LYS A 46 -22.39 7.99 1.85
C LYS A 46 -21.90 7.06 0.73
N ASN A 47 -22.83 6.25 0.23
CA ASN A 47 -22.61 5.30 -0.87
C ASN A 47 -21.45 4.34 -0.55
N SER A 48 -21.60 3.56 0.52
CA SER A 48 -20.64 2.53 0.92
C SER A 48 -20.59 1.37 -0.06
N TRP A 49 -19.55 0.55 0.06
CA TRP A 49 -19.27 -0.66 -0.74
C TRP A 49 -18.95 -0.43 -2.22
N LEU A 50 -19.90 0.04 -3.01
CA LEU A 50 -19.85 -0.01 -4.47
C LEU A 50 -19.12 1.21 -5.04
N THR A 51 -17.80 1.24 -4.86
CA THR A 51 -16.94 2.34 -5.28
C THR A 51 -15.59 1.85 -5.80
N GLY A 52 -15.08 2.50 -6.85
CA GLY A 52 -13.71 2.28 -7.33
C GLY A 52 -12.63 2.68 -6.32
N THR A 53 -12.99 3.34 -5.22
CA THR A 53 -12.08 3.68 -4.12
C THR A 53 -11.39 2.44 -3.55
N ALA A 54 -12.07 1.28 -3.51
CA ALA A 54 -11.47 0.02 -3.09
C ALA A 54 -10.31 -0.40 -4.01
N ALA A 55 -10.54 -0.44 -5.33
CA ALA A 55 -9.53 -0.83 -6.30
C ALA A 55 -8.33 0.13 -6.29
N TRP A 56 -8.59 1.44 -6.27
CA TRP A 56 -7.53 2.45 -6.29
C TRP A 56 -6.71 2.48 -5.00
N ASN A 57 -7.34 2.31 -3.83
CA ASN A 57 -6.58 2.22 -2.57
C ASN A 57 -5.78 0.93 -2.47
N PHE A 58 -6.29 -0.18 -2.99
CA PHE A 58 -5.51 -1.42 -3.06
C PHE A 58 -4.27 -1.23 -3.94
N VAL A 59 -4.42 -0.65 -5.13
CA VAL A 59 -3.29 -0.30 -6.02
C VAL A 59 -2.31 0.64 -5.31
N ALA A 60 -2.81 1.69 -4.66
CA ALA A 60 -1.97 2.66 -3.94
C ALA A 60 -1.15 1.98 -2.82
N VAL A 61 -1.81 1.24 -1.93
CA VAL A 61 -1.13 0.62 -0.79
C VAL A 61 -0.19 -0.51 -1.21
N SER A 62 -0.63 -1.43 -2.08
CA SER A 62 0.17 -2.59 -2.47
C SER A 62 1.33 -2.24 -3.42
N GLN A 63 1.10 -1.39 -4.42
CA GLN A 63 2.07 -1.17 -5.50
C GLN A 63 2.88 0.12 -5.36
N PHE A 64 2.39 1.12 -4.62
CA PHE A 64 3.04 2.43 -4.53
C PHE A 64 3.52 2.80 -3.13
N ILE A 65 2.81 2.39 -2.06
CA ILE A 65 3.28 2.56 -0.68
C ILE A 65 4.22 1.40 -0.33
N LEU A 66 3.72 0.16 -0.30
CA LEU A 66 4.53 -1.05 -0.10
C LEU A 66 5.46 -1.33 -1.29
N GLY A 67 5.17 -0.75 -2.46
CA GLY A 67 6.10 -0.71 -3.58
C GLY A 67 6.25 -2.00 -4.38
N ILE A 68 5.34 -2.97 -4.23
CA ILE A 68 5.42 -4.27 -4.92
C ILE A 68 4.62 -4.20 -6.22
N LYS A 69 5.30 -3.93 -7.33
CA LYS A 69 4.66 -3.55 -8.59
C LYS A 69 5.01 -4.51 -9.73
N PRO A 70 4.01 -5.20 -10.32
CA PRO A 70 4.22 -5.94 -11.56
C PRO A 70 4.77 -5.03 -12.66
N SER A 71 5.81 -5.49 -13.34
CA SER A 71 6.41 -4.88 -14.53
C SER A 71 6.36 -5.86 -15.71
N PHE A 72 6.69 -5.39 -16.91
CA PHE A 72 6.78 -6.26 -18.09
C PHE A 72 7.87 -7.32 -17.91
N ASP A 73 9.04 -6.92 -17.42
CA ASP A 73 10.24 -7.78 -17.31
C ASP A 73 10.37 -8.52 -15.98
N GLY A 74 9.49 -8.26 -15.01
CA GLY A 74 9.63 -8.82 -13.67
C GLY A 74 8.77 -8.13 -12.62
N LEU A 75 9.15 -8.30 -11.35
CA LEU A 75 8.51 -7.64 -10.22
C LEU A 75 9.38 -6.46 -9.75
N LYS A 76 8.87 -5.24 -9.90
CA LYS A 76 9.57 -4.03 -9.45
C LYS A 76 9.32 -3.81 -7.96
N ILE A 77 10.39 -3.59 -7.21
CA ILE A 77 10.40 -3.30 -5.78
C ILE A 77 10.79 -1.83 -5.58
N ASP A 78 9.83 -0.95 -5.32
CA ASP A 78 10.05 0.50 -5.17
C ASP A 78 9.20 1.07 -4.00
N PRO A 79 9.54 0.70 -2.74
CA PRO A 79 8.80 1.14 -1.57
C PRO A 79 8.86 2.65 -1.37
N CYS A 80 7.74 3.23 -0.95
CA CYS A 80 7.59 4.63 -0.56
C CYS A 80 6.84 4.70 0.77
N ILE A 81 7.44 4.13 1.80
CA ILE A 81 6.86 3.86 3.13
C ILE A 81 7.18 4.97 4.14
N PRO A 82 6.40 5.12 5.21
CA PRO A 82 6.74 6.00 6.35
C PRO A 82 8.15 5.75 6.91
N HIS A 83 8.81 6.79 7.40
CA HIS A 83 10.18 6.69 7.93
C HIS A 83 10.30 5.81 9.19
N ASP A 84 9.21 5.68 9.94
CA ASP A 84 9.10 4.86 11.15
C ASP A 84 8.81 3.38 10.85
N MET A 85 8.37 3.05 9.63
CA MET A 85 8.23 1.68 9.16
C MET A 85 9.61 1.10 8.85
N ARG A 86 10.19 0.39 9.82
CA ARG A 86 11.55 -0.18 9.75
C ARG A 86 11.64 -1.47 8.96
N GLU A 87 10.58 -2.27 8.98
CA GLU A 87 10.57 -3.58 8.33
C GLU A 87 9.14 -4.00 8.01
N TYR A 88 8.96 -4.73 6.90
CA TYR A 88 7.76 -5.50 6.62
C TYR A 88 8.07 -6.61 5.62
N THR A 89 7.19 -7.62 5.60
CA THR A 89 7.26 -8.73 4.64
C THR A 89 5.98 -8.79 3.82
N VAL A 90 6.12 -9.04 2.52
CA VAL A 90 5.00 -9.27 1.59
C VAL A 90 5.19 -10.63 0.93
N GLU A 91 4.17 -11.46 0.99
CA GLU A 91 4.05 -12.66 0.15
C GLU A 91 3.26 -12.32 -1.11
N ARG A 92 3.85 -12.58 -2.28
CA ARG A 92 3.25 -12.24 -3.56
C ARG A 92 3.43 -13.37 -4.56
N HIS A 93 2.34 -14.03 -4.91
CA HIS A 93 2.29 -14.91 -6.07
C HIS A 93 2.33 -14.09 -7.38
N PHE A 94 3.30 -14.33 -8.27
CA PHE A 94 3.46 -13.62 -9.53
C PHE A 94 4.06 -14.52 -10.62
N ARG A 95 3.31 -14.74 -11.71
CA ARG A 95 3.76 -15.53 -12.88
C ARG A 95 4.26 -16.94 -12.52
N ASP A 96 3.47 -17.68 -11.72
CA ASP A 96 3.76 -19.09 -11.34
C ASP A 96 4.97 -19.26 -10.41
N ALA A 97 5.23 -18.25 -9.58
CA ALA A 97 6.22 -18.30 -8.51
C ALA A 97 5.74 -17.47 -7.31
N ASP A 98 6.14 -17.89 -6.11
CA ASP A 98 5.84 -17.21 -4.85
C ASP A 98 7.05 -16.42 -4.37
N TYR A 99 6.88 -15.11 -4.19
CA TYR A 99 7.93 -14.20 -3.76
C TYR A 99 7.69 -13.84 -2.30
N VAL A 100 8.63 -14.18 -1.42
CA VAL A 100 8.68 -13.69 -0.04
C VAL A 100 9.63 -12.49 0.01
N ILE A 101 9.05 -11.29 0.11
CA ILE A 101 9.78 -10.04 -0.05
C ILE A 101 9.87 -9.35 1.31
N THR A 102 11.05 -9.37 1.91
CA THR A 102 11.33 -8.60 3.13
C THR A 102 11.99 -7.28 2.77
N VAL A 103 11.38 -6.18 3.19
CA VAL A 103 11.91 -4.82 3.03
C VAL A 103 12.46 -4.35 4.36
N LEU A 104 13.73 -3.93 4.36
CA LEU A 104 14.43 -3.38 5.52
C LEU A 104 14.70 -1.89 5.30
N ASN A 105 14.39 -1.07 6.29
CA ASN A 105 14.58 0.39 6.29
C ASN A 105 15.35 0.87 7.54
N PRO A 106 16.61 0.43 7.72
CA PRO A 106 17.40 0.76 8.91
C PRO A 106 17.66 2.27 9.04
N ASP A 107 17.78 2.97 7.90
CA ASP A 107 18.06 4.41 7.86
C ASP A 107 16.79 5.27 7.97
N GLY A 108 15.60 4.66 7.93
CA GLY A 108 14.34 5.38 8.05
C GLY A 108 14.11 6.33 6.88
N VAL A 109 14.51 5.94 5.67
CA VAL A 109 14.27 6.74 4.47
C VAL A 109 12.84 6.50 3.97
N CYS A 110 12.28 7.52 3.33
CA CYS A 110 10.89 7.48 2.85
C CYS A 110 10.72 6.86 1.46
N LYS A 111 11.82 6.65 0.73
CA LYS A 111 11.90 6.08 -0.62
C LYS A 111 13.38 5.85 -1.00
N GLY A 112 13.63 4.88 -1.87
CA GLY A 112 14.93 4.62 -2.50
C GLY A 112 15.49 3.28 -2.05
N VAL A 113 15.65 2.35 -2.99
CA VAL A 113 16.24 1.03 -2.72
C VAL A 113 17.75 1.13 -2.93
N SER A 114 18.51 0.80 -1.90
CA SER A 114 19.98 0.82 -1.93
C SER A 114 20.58 -0.51 -2.39
N VAL A 115 19.99 -1.64 -1.98
CA VAL A 115 20.44 -2.99 -2.29
C VAL A 115 19.22 -3.87 -2.53
N THR A 116 19.31 -4.74 -3.54
CA THR A 116 18.32 -5.80 -3.80
C THR A 116 19.06 -7.14 -3.83
N GLU A 117 18.56 -8.11 -3.07
CA GLU A 117 19.07 -9.48 -3.03
C GLU A 117 17.94 -10.46 -3.38
N VAL A 118 18.25 -11.45 -4.20
CA VAL A 118 17.34 -12.53 -4.62
C VAL A 118 18.06 -13.85 -4.37
N ASP A 119 17.47 -14.73 -3.55
CA ASP A 119 18.06 -16.01 -3.14
C ASP A 119 19.50 -15.88 -2.61
N GLY A 120 19.75 -14.82 -1.83
CA GLY A 120 21.06 -14.51 -1.25
C GLY A 120 22.07 -13.89 -2.22
N SER A 121 21.70 -13.65 -3.47
CA SER A 121 22.55 -13.03 -4.49
C SER A 121 22.11 -11.60 -4.80
N LYS A 122 23.06 -10.65 -4.77
CA LYS A 122 22.80 -9.26 -5.14
C LYS A 122 22.47 -9.14 -6.63
N ILE A 123 21.48 -8.31 -6.94
CA ILE A 123 21.13 -7.94 -8.31
C ILE A 123 21.28 -6.43 -8.52
N ASP A 124 21.50 -6.02 -9.77
CA ASP A 124 21.51 -4.61 -10.14
C ASP A 124 20.08 -4.08 -10.29
N GLY A 125 19.82 -2.91 -9.71
CA GLY A 125 18.53 -2.25 -9.77
C GLY A 125 17.50 -2.87 -8.83
N ASN A 126 16.22 -2.73 -9.19
CA ASN A 126 15.09 -3.09 -8.33
C ASN A 126 13.98 -3.83 -9.08
N ILE A 127 14.30 -4.46 -10.20
CA ILE A 127 13.38 -5.34 -10.92
C ILE A 127 13.87 -6.77 -10.67
N VAL A 128 13.13 -7.49 -9.83
CA VAL A 128 13.35 -8.92 -9.62
C VAL A 128 12.85 -9.66 -10.87
N PRO A 129 13.66 -10.56 -11.47
CA PRO A 129 13.25 -11.33 -12.63
C PRO A 129 11.94 -12.09 -12.40
N ALA A 130 11.17 -12.28 -13.46
CA ALA A 130 10.03 -13.19 -13.40
C ALA A 130 10.51 -14.65 -13.44
N PHE A 131 10.47 -15.31 -12.29
CA PHE A 131 10.59 -16.77 -12.18
C PHE A 131 9.25 -17.45 -12.53
N SER A 132 9.31 -18.76 -12.76
CA SER A 132 8.18 -19.63 -13.10
C SER A 132 8.48 -21.07 -12.67
N ASP A 133 9.05 -21.21 -11.48
CA ASP A 133 9.66 -22.43 -10.96
C ASP A 133 8.76 -23.23 -10.01
N GLY A 134 7.63 -22.66 -9.56
CA GLY A 134 6.56 -23.37 -8.85
C GLY A 134 7.00 -24.04 -7.55
#